data_AF-A0A382KBP7-F1
#
_entry.id   AF-A0A382KBP7-F1
#
_cell.length_a   1.000
_cell.length_b   1.000
_cell.length_c   1.000
_cell.angle_alpha   90.00
_cell.angle_beta   90.00
_cell.angle_gamma   90.00
#
_symmetry.space_group_name_H-M   'P 1'
#
loop_
_entity.id
_entity.type
_entity.pdbx_description
1 polymer ?
#
loop_
_entity_poly.entity_id
_entity_poly.type
_entity_poly.pdbx_seq_one_letter_code
_entity_poly.pdbx_strand_id
1 'polypeptide(L)'
;MKSYLLKLNNLIPFKSSSRLSKKKRRGRGHGSGLGKTSGRGHKGLGSRSGGKVRAGFEGGQMPLQKRLPKYGFSSRTNRFSKELRLSTVIGLGLEDISIKVLREKDLVNHNIK
;
A
#
# COMPACT_ATOMS: atom_id res chain seq x y z
N MET A 1 24.23 30.95 -13.81
CA MET A 1 23.29 30.14 -13.01
C MET A 1 22.62 31.06 -12.00
N LYS A 2 21.28 31.09 -11.90
CA LYS A 2 20.59 31.95 -10.91
C LYS A 2 20.75 31.34 -9.51
N SER A 3 21.51 32.01 -8.64
CA SER A 3 21.59 31.68 -7.21
C SER A 3 20.36 32.27 -6.51
N TYR A 4 19.37 31.43 -6.21
CA TYR A 4 18.23 31.84 -5.39
C TYR A 4 18.62 31.74 -3.91
N LEU A 5 18.46 32.83 -3.15
CA LEU A 5 18.57 32.82 -1.70
C LEU A 5 17.38 32.06 -1.09
N LEU A 6 17.63 31.22 -0.08
CA LEU A 6 16.61 30.38 0.54
C LEU A 6 15.52 31.24 1.20
N LYS A 7 14.35 31.33 0.55
CA LYS A 7 13.16 32.06 1.01
C LYS A 7 11.93 31.19 0.75
N LEU A 8 10.87 31.37 1.55
CA LEU A 8 9.65 30.54 1.49
C LEU A 8 9.01 30.49 0.08
N ASN A 9 9.02 31.61 -0.64
CA ASN A 9 8.48 31.74 -2.00
C ASN A 9 9.33 31.09 -3.10
N ASN A 10 10.57 30.69 -2.79
CA ASN A 10 11.52 30.10 -3.74
C ASN A 10 11.66 28.58 -3.59
N LEU A 11 10.88 27.95 -2.70
CA LEU A 11 10.89 26.50 -2.50
C LEU A 11 10.03 25.81 -3.56
N ILE A 12 10.67 25.05 -4.46
CA ILE A 12 10.00 24.29 -5.52
C ILE A 12 10.10 22.79 -5.18
N PRO A 13 9.01 22.00 -5.30
CA PRO A 13 9.09 20.55 -5.09
C PRO A 13 9.93 19.87 -6.17
N PHE A 14 10.52 18.72 -5.85
CA PHE A 14 11.25 17.92 -6.82
C PHE A 14 10.41 17.61 -8.06
N LYS A 15 10.99 17.71 -9.26
CA LYS A 15 10.28 17.71 -10.56
C LYS A 15 9.38 16.50 -10.79
N SER A 16 9.70 15.33 -10.24
CA SER A 16 8.87 14.11 -10.35
C SER A 16 7.93 13.88 -9.16
N SER A 17 7.77 14.86 -8.26
CA SER A 17 6.89 14.71 -7.11
C SER A 17 5.44 14.53 -7.57
N SER A 18 4.75 13.54 -7.01
CA SER A 18 3.33 13.27 -7.26
C SER A 18 2.42 14.46 -6.97
N ARG A 19 2.87 15.44 -6.16
CA ARG A 19 2.19 16.71 -5.91
C ARG A 19 2.11 17.63 -7.13
N LEU A 20 3.03 17.49 -8.09
CA LEU A 20 3.03 18.27 -9.33
C LEU A 20 2.10 17.67 -10.40
N SER A 21 1.72 16.39 -10.27
CA SER A 21 0.81 15.74 -11.21
C SER A 21 -0.63 16.20 -10.97
N LYS A 22 -1.21 16.88 -11.97
CA LYS A 22 -2.60 17.36 -11.89
C LYS A 22 -3.55 16.15 -11.88
N LYS A 23 -4.37 16.03 -10.83
CA LYS A 23 -5.42 14.99 -10.76
C LYS A 23 -6.38 15.12 -11.95
N LYS A 24 -6.80 13.97 -12.50
CA LYS A 24 -7.81 13.94 -13.58
C LYS A 24 -9.12 14.55 -13.11
N ARG A 25 -9.57 15.63 -13.75
CA ARG A 25 -10.86 16.28 -13.49
C ARG A 25 -11.89 15.78 -14.51
N ARG A 26 -12.80 14.91 -14.07
CA ARG A 26 -13.83 14.30 -14.93
C ARG A 26 -15.01 15.26 -15.16
N GLY A 27 -15.72 15.13 -16.27
CA GLY A 27 -16.90 15.94 -16.59
C GLY A 27 -16.57 17.41 -16.83
N ARG A 28 -15.47 17.71 -17.54
CA ARG A 28 -15.01 19.08 -17.85
C ARG A 28 -14.87 19.29 -19.36
N GLY A 29 -15.98 19.10 -20.08
CA GLY A 29 -16.07 19.34 -21.53
C GLY A 29 -15.41 18.26 -22.40
N HIS A 30 -15.63 18.35 -23.72
CA HIS A 30 -15.12 17.38 -24.70
C HIS A 30 -13.59 17.40 -24.84
N GLY A 31 -12.97 18.58 -24.81
CA GLY A 31 -11.51 18.73 -24.93
C GLY A 31 -10.71 18.08 -23.78
N SER A 32 -11.36 17.69 -22.69
CA SER A 32 -10.72 16.94 -21.60
C SER A 32 -10.57 15.44 -21.87
N GLY A 33 -11.23 14.89 -22.89
CA GLY A 33 -11.34 13.45 -23.15
C GLY A 33 -12.18 12.66 -22.12
N LEU A 34 -12.63 13.31 -21.04
CA LEU A 34 -13.40 12.70 -19.94
C LEU A 34 -14.72 13.46 -19.68
N GLY A 35 -15.29 14.09 -20.71
CA GLY A 35 -16.51 14.91 -20.61
C GLY A 35 -17.77 14.09 -20.32
N LYS A 36 -18.50 13.72 -21.38
CA LYS A 36 -19.87 13.18 -21.33
C LYS A 36 -20.09 12.05 -20.33
N THR A 37 -19.29 10.97 -20.41
CA THR A 37 -19.47 9.77 -19.57
C THR A 37 -18.51 9.71 -18.38
N SER A 38 -17.62 10.70 -18.22
CA SER A 38 -16.62 10.71 -17.14
C SER A 38 -15.79 9.41 -17.03
N GLY A 39 -15.62 8.69 -18.15
CA GLY A 39 -14.92 7.40 -18.22
C GLY A 39 -15.69 6.21 -17.64
N ARG A 40 -17.01 6.31 -17.42
CA ARG A 40 -17.85 5.21 -16.89
C ARG A 40 -18.63 4.44 -17.96
N GLY A 41 -18.58 4.86 -19.22
CA GLY A 41 -19.40 4.29 -20.30
C GLY A 41 -20.88 4.73 -20.24
N HIS A 42 -21.76 3.97 -20.89
CA HIS A 42 -23.20 4.22 -20.94
C HIS A 42 -23.97 3.26 -20.03
N LYS A 43 -24.96 3.77 -19.28
CA LYS A 43 -25.97 3.01 -18.49
C LYS A 43 -25.38 1.81 -17.69
N GLY A 44 -26.26 0.99 -17.10
CA GLY A 44 -25.86 -0.15 -16.25
C GLY A 44 -25.48 0.22 -14.82
N LEU A 45 -25.30 -0.79 -13.97
CA LEU A 45 -25.01 -0.63 -12.53
C LEU A 45 -23.73 0.19 -12.31
N GLY A 46 -22.65 -0.14 -13.04
CA GLY A 46 -21.36 0.54 -12.90
C GLY A 46 -21.35 2.02 -13.28
N SER A 47 -22.36 2.52 -14.01
CA SER A 47 -22.45 3.95 -14.36
C SER A 47 -23.21 4.77 -13.31
N ARG A 48 -23.96 4.14 -12.39
CA ARG A 48 -24.79 4.84 -11.39
C ARG A 48 -23.96 5.29 -10.19
N SER A 49 -24.44 6.32 -9.49
CA SER A 49 -23.84 6.74 -8.22
C SER A 49 -23.92 5.60 -7.21
N GLY A 50 -22.81 5.30 -6.53
CA GLY A 50 -22.72 4.16 -5.60
C GLY A 50 -22.74 2.78 -6.26
N GLY A 51 -22.91 2.69 -7.58
CA GLY A 51 -23.04 1.43 -8.31
C GLY A 51 -21.73 0.68 -8.41
N LYS A 52 -21.57 -0.34 -7.56
CA LYS A 52 -20.46 -1.30 -7.57
C LYS A 52 -20.95 -2.65 -7.08
N VAL A 53 -20.43 -3.73 -7.67
CA VAL A 53 -20.59 -5.07 -7.10
C VAL A 53 -19.61 -5.25 -5.94
N ARG A 54 -19.99 -6.03 -4.92
CA ARG A 54 -19.10 -6.34 -3.80
C ARG A 54 -17.91 -7.18 -4.30
N ALA A 55 -16.72 -6.97 -3.73
CA ALA A 55 -15.57 -7.81 -4.02
C ALA A 55 -15.89 -9.28 -3.71
N GLY A 56 -15.67 -10.17 -4.68
CA GLY A 56 -16.01 -11.59 -4.60
C GLY A 56 -17.44 -11.96 -5.02
N PHE A 57 -18.22 -11.03 -5.58
CA PHE A 57 -19.52 -11.36 -6.21
C PHE A 57 -19.31 -11.75 -7.68
N GLU A 58 -19.74 -12.96 -8.05
CA GLU A 58 -19.57 -13.55 -9.39
C GLU A 58 -20.90 -13.61 -10.17
N GLY A 59 -21.79 -12.62 -9.98
CA GLY A 59 -23.00 -12.49 -10.81
C GLY A 59 -24.14 -13.46 -10.47
N GLY A 60 -24.07 -14.17 -9.34
CA GLY A 60 -25.06 -15.18 -8.92
C GLY A 60 -24.46 -16.57 -8.77
N GLN A 61 -23.28 -16.81 -9.35
CA GLN A 61 -22.51 -18.02 -9.11
C GLN A 61 -22.04 -18.07 -7.64
N MET A 62 -21.98 -19.27 -7.05
CA MET A 62 -21.42 -19.46 -5.71
C MET A 62 -19.97 -18.95 -5.69
N PRO A 63 -19.60 -17.94 -4.88
CA PRO A 63 -18.25 -17.37 -4.94
C PRO A 63 -17.13 -18.38 -4.65
N LEU A 64 -15.95 -18.19 -5.25
CA LEU A 64 -14.78 -19.06 -5.05
C LEU A 64 -14.46 -19.33 -3.56
N GLN A 65 -14.51 -18.28 -2.73
CA GLN A 65 -14.29 -18.36 -1.28
C GLN A 65 -15.26 -19.29 -0.53
N LYS A 66 -16.41 -19.62 -1.14
CA LYS A 66 -17.39 -20.58 -0.60
C LYS A 66 -17.28 -21.97 -1.24
N ARG A 67 -16.77 -22.06 -2.48
CA ARG A 67 -16.59 -23.34 -3.18
C ARG A 67 -15.45 -24.16 -2.59
N LEU A 68 -14.35 -23.49 -2.22
CA LEU A 68 -13.19 -24.16 -1.67
C LEU A 68 -13.37 -24.41 -0.17
N PRO A 69 -12.96 -25.58 0.35
CA PRO A 69 -12.98 -25.84 1.78
C PRO A 69 -11.96 -24.95 2.50
N LYS A 70 -12.25 -24.62 3.76
CA LYS A 70 -11.26 -24.01 4.64
C LYS A 70 -10.26 -25.08 5.07
N TYR A 71 -8.97 -24.76 5.05
CA TYR A 71 -7.90 -25.68 5.45
C TYR A 71 -6.91 -24.99 6.41
N GLY A 72 -6.24 -25.82 7.22
CA GLY A 72 -5.21 -25.38 8.17
C GLY A 72 -5.74 -24.75 9.47
N PHE A 73 -4.81 -24.25 10.28
CA PHE A 73 -5.07 -23.54 11.52
C PHE A 73 -3.99 -22.46 11.71
N SER A 74 -4.29 -21.44 12.54
CA SER A 74 -3.31 -20.42 12.90
C SER A 74 -2.65 -20.77 14.23
N SER A 75 -1.34 -21.08 14.21
CA SER A 75 -0.59 -21.40 15.43
C SER A 75 -0.37 -20.16 16.30
N ARG A 76 -0.63 -20.29 17.62
CA ARG A 76 -0.41 -19.22 18.60
C ARG A 76 1.07 -18.90 18.78
N THR A 77 1.96 -19.88 18.63
CA THR A 77 3.40 -19.70 18.84
C THR A 77 4.07 -18.93 17.71
N ASN A 78 3.56 -19.08 16.48
CA ASN A 78 4.15 -18.45 15.28
C ASN A 78 4.13 -16.90 15.33
N ARG A 79 3.29 -16.31 16.18
CA ARG A 79 3.27 -14.85 16.41
C ARG A 79 4.50 -14.35 17.17
N PHE A 80 5.12 -15.22 17.97
CA PHE A 80 6.19 -14.86 18.90
C PHE A 80 7.58 -15.24 18.38
N SER A 81 7.68 -15.76 17.16
CA SER A 81 8.93 -16.09 16.49
C SER A 81 9.24 -15.08 15.39
N LYS A 82 10.52 -14.75 15.21
CA LYS A 82 10.99 -13.93 14.09
C LYS A 82 12.27 -14.53 13.52
N GLU A 83 12.32 -14.60 12.20
CA GLU A 83 13.51 -15.04 11.47
C GLU A 83 14.42 -13.84 11.18
N LEU A 84 15.72 -14.01 11.40
CA LEU A 84 16.75 -13.00 11.13
C LEU A 84 17.72 -13.51 10.08
N ARG A 85 18.25 -12.60 9.26
CA ARG A 85 19.28 -12.93 8.26
C ARG A 85 20.64 -12.93 8.91
N LEU A 86 21.51 -13.88 8.53
CA LEU A 86 22.88 -13.94 9.05
C LEU A 86 23.68 -12.66 8.76
N SER A 87 23.50 -12.05 7.59
CA SER A 87 24.15 -10.78 7.24
C SER A 87 23.83 -9.65 8.23
N THR A 88 22.58 -9.60 8.72
CA THR A 88 22.16 -8.59 9.70
C THR A 88 22.79 -8.80 11.06
N VAL A 89 23.05 -10.07 11.42
CA VAL A 89 23.67 -10.44 12.70
C VAL A 89 25.18 -10.23 12.65
N ILE A 90 25.84 -10.66 11.58
CA ILE A 90 27.28 -10.49 11.38
C ILE A 90 27.65 -9.00 11.33
N GLY A 91 26.82 -8.17 10.70
CA GLY A 91 27.03 -6.72 10.63
C GLY A 91 26.99 -6.00 11.99
N LEU A 92 26.53 -6.64 13.08
CA LEU A 92 26.59 -6.08 14.43
C LEU A 92 28.00 -6.15 15.04
N GLY A 93 28.84 -7.09 14.59
CA GLY A 93 30.19 -7.29 15.12
C GLY A 93 30.23 -7.62 16.62
N LEU A 94 29.18 -8.23 17.16
CA LEU A 94 29.09 -8.63 18.56
C LEU A 94 29.42 -10.11 18.72
N GLU A 95 30.18 -10.43 19.76
CA GLU A 95 30.52 -11.82 20.11
C GLU A 95 29.34 -12.53 20.75
N ASP A 96 28.59 -11.85 21.64
CA ASP A 96 27.42 -12.38 22.32
C ASP A 96 26.11 -11.85 21.74
N ILE A 97 25.29 -12.76 21.21
CA ILE A 97 23.98 -12.45 20.65
C ILE A 97 22.89 -13.03 21.56
N SER A 98 22.23 -12.15 22.31
CA SER A 98 21.07 -12.49 23.15
C SER A 98 19.80 -11.78 22.68
N ILE A 99 18.63 -12.30 23.06
CA ILE A 99 17.33 -11.68 22.73
C ILE A 99 17.22 -10.25 23.28
N LYS A 100 17.82 -9.97 24.44
CA LYS A 100 17.86 -8.61 25.01
C LYS A 100 18.64 -7.67 24.09
N VAL A 101 19.83 -8.08 23.65
CA VAL A 101 20.67 -7.31 22.72
C VAL A 101 19.96 -7.09 21.38
N LEU A 102 19.27 -8.10 20.86
CA LEU A 102 18.50 -7.97 19.61
C LEU A 102 17.31 -7.02 19.74
N ARG A 103 16.71 -6.91 20.93
CA ARG A 103 15.66 -5.91 21.22
C ARG A 103 16.24 -4.51 21.32
N GLU A 104 17.38 -4.34 22.02
CA GLU A 104 18.07 -3.05 22.11
C GLU A 104 18.52 -2.51 20.75
N LYS A 105 18.80 -3.40 19.78
CA LYS A 105 19.13 -3.06 18.39
C LYS A 105 17.91 -2.96 17.47
N ASP A 106 16.68 -2.97 17.99
CA ASP A 106 15.41 -2.92 17.24
C ASP A 106 15.25 -4.02 16.17
N LEU A 107 16.01 -5.12 16.28
CA LEU A 107 15.90 -6.26 15.37
C LEU A 107 14.73 -7.17 15.74
N VAL A 108 14.28 -7.14 17.00
CA VAL A 108 13.25 -8.02 17.55
C VAL A 108 12.28 -7.20 18.41
N ASN A 109 10.97 -7.44 18.26
CA ASN A 109 9.94 -6.83 19.10
C ASN A 109 9.92 -7.43 20.52
N HIS A 110 9.46 -6.67 21.51
CA HIS A 110 9.32 -7.06 22.91
C HIS A 110 8.45 -8.31 23.13
N ASN A 111 7.48 -8.53 22.25
CA ASN A 111 6.56 -9.67 22.35
C ASN A 111 7.17 -11.00 21.89
N ILE A 112 8.34 -10.98 21.23
CA ILE A 112 9.01 -12.19 20.74
C ILE A 112 9.66 -12.90 21.92
N LYS A 113 9.44 -14.20 22.00
CA LYS A 113 9.98 -15.06 23.06
C LYS A 113 11.29 -15.69 22.63
#